data_AF-A0A7D8YQN9-F1
#
_entry.id   AF-A0A7D8YQN9-F1
#
_cell.length_a   1.000
_cell.length_b   1.000
_cell.length_c   1.000
_cell.angle_alpha   90.00
_cell.angle_beta   90.00
_cell.angle_gamma   90.00
#
_symmetry.space_group_name_H-M   'P 1'
#
loop_
_entity.id
_entity.type
_entity.pdbx_description
1 polymer ?
#
loop_
_entity_poly.entity_id
_entity_poly.type
_entity_poly.pdbx_seq_one_letter_code
_entity_poly.pdbx_strand_id
1 'polypeptide(L)'
;MADFTPAQGRYLAFIHAYIKRRGCPPAESDIAAAMCVSPPSVNQMVKMLEKKGLILRHPGQARALQILIPEDEIPSWGSGKPGKKAARSDQSPSKPKAVPKSPPANLYVVEVFLIGGPVSDKFRKKQISRMIEIRGEQKLEDLHQSIFKAYDRWEQHLYEFQFGKRPHDPDGTNYGIGDPPPIKGKKAKKQAGDARTTKLDDLDLRPDQIFGYWFDFVDHWFHQINLLRIEQAIPTVTYPRVIRRVSMSPPQYADKK
;
A
#
# COMPACT_ATOMS: atom_id res chain seq x y z
N MET A 1 -27.78 -9.97 -4.97
CA MET A 1 -26.92 -8.96 -4.33
C MET A 1 -25.49 -9.44 -4.42
N ALA A 2 -24.79 -9.03 -5.48
CA ALA A 2 -23.38 -9.31 -5.64
C ALA A 2 -22.57 -8.57 -4.56
N ASP A 3 -21.83 -9.31 -3.73
CA ASP A 3 -20.97 -8.76 -2.68
C ASP A 3 -19.65 -8.21 -3.27
N PHE A 4 -19.69 -6.95 -3.69
CA PHE A 4 -18.51 -6.21 -4.15
C PHE A 4 -18.18 -5.02 -3.25
N THR A 5 -16.88 -4.73 -3.11
CA THR A 5 -16.40 -3.58 -2.34
C THR A 5 -16.64 -2.28 -3.11
N PRO A 6 -16.66 -1.10 -2.45
CA PRO A 6 -16.83 0.18 -3.15
C PRO A 6 -15.80 0.43 -4.26
N ALA A 7 -14.57 -0.07 -4.09
CA ALA A 7 -13.54 -0.04 -5.12
C ALA A 7 -13.93 -0.92 -6.32
N GLN A 8 -14.32 -2.18 -6.07
CA GLN A 8 -14.77 -3.11 -7.12
C GLN A 8 -15.97 -2.56 -7.90
N GLY A 9 -16.96 -1.98 -7.21
CA GLY A 9 -18.12 -1.33 -7.82
C GLY A 9 -17.73 -0.17 -8.73
N ARG A 10 -16.71 0.61 -8.37
CA ARG A 10 -16.20 1.72 -9.19
C ARG A 10 -15.47 1.23 -10.46
N TYR A 11 -14.77 0.10 -10.39
CA TYR A 11 -14.18 -0.54 -11.59
C TYR A 11 -15.27 -1.09 -12.52
N LEU A 12 -16.27 -1.78 -11.97
CA LEU A 12 -17.41 -2.31 -12.73
C LEU A 12 -18.20 -1.19 -13.41
N ALA A 13 -18.47 -0.10 -12.69
CA ALA A 13 -19.13 1.10 -13.21
C ALA A 13 -18.38 1.72 -14.39
N PHE A 14 -17.05 1.82 -14.29
CA PHE A 14 -16.22 2.35 -15.37
C PHE A 14 -16.26 1.45 -16.61
N ILE A 15 -16.08 0.14 -16.42
CA ILE A 15 -16.08 -0.83 -17.53
C ILE A 15 -17.43 -0.81 -18.24
N HIS A 16 -18.53 -0.77 -17.49
CA HIS A 16 -19.89 -0.68 -18.02
C HIS A 16 -20.11 0.61 -18.83
N ALA A 17 -19.74 1.76 -18.26
CA ALA A 17 -19.87 3.05 -18.95
C ALA A 17 -18.97 3.16 -20.19
N TYR A 18 -17.80 2.53 -20.18
CA TYR A 18 -16.88 2.48 -21.31
C TYR A 18 -17.44 1.64 -22.45
N ILE A 19 -17.99 0.45 -22.15
CA ILE A 19 -18.65 -0.42 -23.13
C ILE A 19 -19.89 0.28 -23.71
N LYS A 20 -20.73 0.88 -22.87
CA LYS A 20 -21.92 1.63 -23.29
C LYS A 20 -21.59 2.79 -24.24
N ARG A 21 -20.43 3.42 -24.08
CA ARG A 21 -20.00 4.59 -24.87
C ARG A 21 -19.20 4.24 -26.12
N ARG A 22 -18.39 3.16 -26.10
CA ARG A 22 -17.44 2.83 -27.17
C ARG A 22 -17.72 1.48 -27.86
N GLY A 23 -18.66 0.69 -27.36
CA GLY A 23 -19.04 -0.61 -27.92
C GLY A 23 -17.98 -1.71 -27.77
N CYS A 24 -16.86 -1.43 -27.10
CA CYS A 24 -15.78 -2.38 -26.86
C CYS A 24 -15.27 -2.28 -25.42
N PRO A 25 -14.78 -3.39 -24.83
CA PRO A 25 -14.26 -3.38 -23.46
C PRO A 25 -12.93 -2.61 -23.36
N PRO A 26 -12.70 -1.88 -22.24
CA PRO A 26 -11.52 -1.06 -22.05
C PRO A 26 -10.24 -1.91 -21.95
N ALA A 27 -9.12 -1.34 -22.41
CA ALA A 27 -7.81 -1.91 -22.16
C ALA A 27 -7.36 -1.67 -20.70
N GLU A 28 -6.41 -2.47 -20.22
CA GLU A 28 -5.81 -2.30 -18.88
C GLU A 28 -5.27 -0.88 -18.68
N SER A 29 -4.67 -0.30 -19.72
CA SER A 29 -4.18 1.08 -19.75
C SER A 29 -5.30 2.12 -19.63
N ASP A 30 -6.47 1.87 -20.20
CA ASP A 30 -7.62 2.79 -20.15
C ASP A 30 -8.20 2.83 -18.74
N ILE A 31 -8.27 1.66 -18.09
CA ILE A 31 -8.72 1.54 -16.69
C ILE A 31 -7.68 2.17 -15.77
N ALA A 32 -6.39 1.95 -16.02
CA ALA A 32 -5.30 2.54 -15.25
C ALA A 32 -5.36 4.08 -15.30
N ALA A 33 -5.59 4.64 -16.49
CA ALA A 33 -5.74 6.07 -16.70
C ALA A 33 -6.99 6.64 -16.01
N ALA A 34 -8.14 5.95 -16.09
CA ALA A 34 -9.39 6.42 -15.48
C ALA A 34 -9.41 6.31 -13.96
N MET A 35 -8.72 5.31 -13.41
CA MET A 35 -8.67 5.03 -11.98
C MET A 35 -7.42 5.63 -11.31
N CYS A 36 -6.53 6.25 -12.08
CA CYS A 36 -5.23 6.79 -11.63
C CYS A 36 -4.38 5.75 -10.87
N VAL A 37 -4.41 4.49 -11.29
CA VAL A 37 -3.63 3.40 -10.69
C VAL A 37 -2.61 2.84 -11.67
N SER A 38 -1.63 2.10 -11.16
CA SER A 38 -0.66 1.43 -12.03
C SER A 38 -1.29 0.27 -12.83
N PRO A 39 -0.81 -0.03 -14.05
CA PRO A 39 -1.25 -1.20 -14.82
C PRO A 39 -1.29 -2.52 -14.03
N PRO A 40 -0.24 -2.92 -13.27
CA PRO A 40 -0.30 -4.17 -12.51
C PRO A 40 -1.43 -4.19 -11.46
N SER A 41 -1.76 -3.04 -10.85
CA SER A 41 -2.91 -2.92 -9.94
C SER A 41 -4.24 -3.16 -10.65
N VAL A 42 -4.38 -2.69 -11.88
CA VAL A 42 -5.55 -2.98 -12.73
C VAL A 42 -5.61 -4.46 -13.08
N ASN A 43 -4.50 -5.05 -13.51
CA ASN A 43 -4.44 -6.47 -13.85
C ASN A 43 -4.91 -7.36 -12.69
N GLN A 44 -4.49 -7.01 -11.47
CA GLN A 44 -4.89 -7.70 -10.25
C GLN A 44 -6.38 -7.46 -9.91
N MET A 45 -6.88 -6.23 -10.03
CA MET A 45 -8.30 -5.93 -9.81
C MET A 45 -9.20 -6.66 -10.81
N VAL A 46 -8.81 -6.72 -12.09
CA VAL A 46 -9.53 -7.47 -13.13
C VAL A 46 -9.51 -8.97 -12.82
N LYS A 47 -8.35 -9.55 -12.45
CA LYS A 47 -8.28 -10.96 -12.00
C LYS A 47 -9.16 -11.25 -10.78
N MET A 48 -9.27 -10.30 -9.86
CA MET A 48 -10.11 -10.43 -8.67
C MET A 48 -11.60 -10.40 -9.02
N LEU A 49 -12.03 -9.51 -9.91
CA LEU A 49 -13.40 -9.46 -10.43
C LEU A 49 -13.74 -10.75 -11.18
N GLU A 50 -12.80 -11.32 -11.94
CA GLU A 50 -12.96 -12.59 -12.66
C GLU A 50 -13.14 -13.76 -11.69
N LYS A 51 -12.27 -13.85 -10.67
CA LYS A 51 -12.35 -14.88 -9.62
C LYS A 51 -13.66 -14.83 -8.82
N LYS A 52 -14.25 -13.64 -8.67
CA LYS A 52 -15.57 -13.46 -8.04
C LYS A 52 -16.75 -13.75 -8.97
N GLY A 53 -16.50 -14.12 -10.23
CA GLY A 53 -17.56 -14.35 -11.23
C GLY A 53 -18.27 -13.07 -11.68
N LEU A 54 -17.69 -11.90 -11.41
CA LEU A 54 -18.27 -10.59 -11.71
C LEU A 54 -17.97 -10.16 -13.15
N ILE A 55 -16.87 -10.67 -13.71
CA ILE A 55 -16.48 -10.49 -15.11
C ILE A 55 -15.94 -11.80 -15.68
N LEU A 56 -15.97 -11.97 -16.99
CA LEU A 56 -15.33 -13.07 -17.72
C LEU A 56 -14.27 -12.49 -18.65
N ARG A 57 -13.05 -13.05 -18.63
CA ARG A 57 -12.00 -12.70 -19.58
C ARG A 57 -11.74 -13.85 -20.54
N HIS A 58 -11.41 -13.53 -21.80
CA HIS A 58 -10.76 -14.49 -22.70
C HIS A 58 -9.23 -14.31 -22.65
N PRO A 59 -8.46 -15.34 -22.23
CA PRO A 59 -7.01 -15.25 -22.17
C PRO A 59 -6.41 -15.03 -23.56
N GLY A 60 -5.34 -14.23 -23.63
CA GLY A 60 -4.58 -13.99 -24.87
C GLY A 60 -5.15 -12.91 -25.80
N GLN A 61 -6.33 -12.34 -25.53
CA GLN A 61 -6.89 -11.24 -26.31
C GLN A 61 -6.90 -9.93 -25.52
N ALA A 62 -6.32 -8.88 -26.10
CA ALA A 62 -6.58 -7.51 -25.66
C ALA A 62 -8.05 -7.19 -25.99
N ARG A 63 -8.80 -6.62 -25.04
CA ARG A 63 -10.22 -6.22 -25.22
C ARG A 63 -11.21 -7.39 -25.32
N ALA A 64 -11.09 -8.37 -24.43
CA ALA A 64 -12.06 -9.46 -24.30
C ALA A 64 -12.50 -9.61 -22.82
N LEU A 65 -13.36 -8.69 -22.37
CA LEU A 65 -13.94 -8.65 -21.02
C LEU A 65 -15.47 -8.53 -21.15
N GLN A 66 -16.20 -9.48 -20.56
CA GLN A 66 -17.67 -9.45 -20.46
C GLN A 66 -18.08 -9.27 -19.00
N ILE A 67 -18.98 -8.33 -18.72
CA ILE A 67 -19.58 -8.18 -17.38
C ILE A 67 -20.68 -9.22 -17.24
N LEU A 68 -20.63 -10.02 -16.18
CA LEU A 68 -21.61 -11.09 -15.89
C LEU A 68 -22.71 -10.65 -14.91
N ILE A 69 -22.62 -9.43 -14.38
CA ILE A 69 -23.57 -8.87 -13.41
C ILE A 69 -24.75 -8.19 -14.13
N PRO A 70 -25.99 -8.38 -13.67
CA PRO A 70 -27.15 -7.63 -14.17
C PRO A 70 -26.98 -6.11 -14.00
N GLU A 71 -27.37 -5.36 -15.03
CA GLU A 71 -27.22 -3.89 -15.11
C GLU A 71 -27.79 -3.13 -13.90
N ASP A 72 -28.82 -3.69 -13.24
CA ASP A 72 -29.52 -3.09 -12.11
C ASP A 72 -28.70 -3.06 -10.80
N GLU A 73 -27.62 -3.84 -10.69
CA GLU A 73 -26.74 -3.85 -9.50
C GLU A 73 -25.48 -2.98 -9.67
N ILE A 74 -25.26 -2.37 -10.84
CA ILE A 74 -24.04 -1.59 -11.11
C ILE A 74 -24.24 -0.12 -10.68
N PRO A 75 -23.42 0.43 -9.77
CA PRO A 75 -23.52 1.84 -9.43
C PRO A 75 -23.21 2.72 -10.66
N SER A 76 -24.03 3.73 -10.92
CA SER A 76 -23.88 4.58 -12.12
C SER A 76 -22.57 5.37 -12.08
N TRP A 77 -21.75 5.22 -13.13
CA TRP A 77 -20.54 6.00 -13.31
C TRP A 77 -20.87 7.49 -13.56
N GLY A 78 -20.73 8.32 -12.54
CA GLY A 78 -20.72 9.79 -12.68
C GLY A 78 -21.95 10.55 -12.18
N SER A 79 -22.86 9.95 -11.41
CA SER A 79 -23.97 10.68 -10.78
C SER A 79 -23.56 11.30 -9.43
N GLY A 80 -22.74 12.33 -9.51
CA GLY A 80 -22.36 13.18 -8.38
C GLY A 80 -21.87 14.53 -8.91
N LYS A 81 -22.58 15.61 -8.53
CA LYS A 81 -22.46 16.99 -9.05
C LYS A 81 -21.01 17.49 -9.28
N PRO A 82 -20.77 18.32 -10.33
CA PRO A 82 -19.45 18.86 -10.64
C PRO A 82 -19.07 19.99 -9.67
N GLY A 83 -18.20 19.67 -8.71
CA GLY A 83 -17.54 20.67 -7.86
C GLY A 83 -16.25 21.18 -8.49
N LYS A 84 -16.37 22.32 -9.20
CA LYS A 84 -15.32 23.28 -9.62
C LYS A 84 -14.00 22.74 -10.22
N LYS A 85 -13.85 23.02 -11.51
CA LYS A 85 -12.62 22.95 -12.31
C LYS A 85 -11.46 23.72 -11.62
N ALA A 86 -10.29 23.09 -11.57
CA ALA A 86 -9.01 23.78 -11.66
C ALA A 86 -8.29 23.28 -12.93
N ALA A 87 -7.61 24.22 -13.59
CA ALA A 87 -7.29 24.23 -15.01
C ALA A 87 -6.41 23.06 -15.50
N ARG A 88 -6.65 22.70 -16.77
CA ARG A 88 -5.76 21.90 -17.62
C ARG A 88 -4.42 22.62 -17.75
N SER A 89 -3.32 21.95 -17.44
CA SER A 89 -2.01 22.29 -17.99
C SER A 89 -1.61 21.24 -19.01
N ASP A 90 -1.36 21.74 -20.22
CA ASP A 90 -0.88 21.07 -21.40
C ASP A 90 0.49 20.41 -21.11
N GLN A 91 0.62 19.10 -21.36
CA GLN A 91 1.89 18.38 -21.21
C GLN A 91 2.50 18.13 -22.60
N SER A 92 3.22 19.14 -23.09
CA SER A 92 4.40 18.91 -23.94
C SER A 92 5.61 18.56 -23.04
N PRO A 93 6.58 17.74 -23.51
CA PRO A 93 7.62 17.18 -22.64
C PRO A 93 8.57 18.28 -22.17
N SER A 94 8.48 18.64 -20.88
CA SER A 94 9.38 19.60 -20.26
C SER A 94 10.61 18.88 -19.68
N LYS A 95 11.76 19.33 -20.16
CA LYS A 95 13.13 19.14 -19.66
C LYS A 95 13.19 18.93 -18.13
N PRO A 96 14.02 18.02 -17.60
CA PRO A 96 14.05 17.71 -16.17
C PRO A 96 14.33 18.98 -15.34
N LYS A 97 13.33 19.40 -14.55
CA LYS A 97 13.50 20.46 -13.55
C LYS A 97 14.45 19.95 -12.47
N ALA A 98 15.45 20.77 -12.16
CA ALA A 98 16.40 20.52 -11.08
C ALA A 98 15.65 20.32 -9.75
N VAL A 99 16.02 19.26 -9.03
CA VAL A 99 15.48 18.90 -7.72
C VAL A 99 15.74 20.07 -6.75
N PRO A 100 14.73 20.63 -6.06
CA PRO A 100 14.99 21.62 -5.02
C PRO A 100 15.82 20.94 -3.91
N LYS A 101 16.94 21.56 -3.54
CA LYS A 101 17.82 21.08 -2.47
C LYS A 101 17.05 21.14 -1.15
N SER A 102 16.52 20.01 -0.68
CA SER A 102 15.93 19.92 0.66
C SER A 102 16.99 20.24 1.73
N PRO A 103 16.64 20.89 2.85
CA PRO A 103 17.58 21.14 3.94
C PRO A 103 18.21 19.82 4.45
N PRO A 104 19.42 19.88 5.05
CA PRO A 104 20.01 18.72 5.70
C PRO A 104 19.06 18.22 6.77
N ALA A 105 18.75 16.93 6.73
CA ALA A 105 17.84 16.27 7.65
C ALA A 105 18.45 14.94 8.06
N ASN A 106 18.04 14.44 9.22
CA ASN A 106 18.43 13.11 9.66
C ASN A 106 17.97 12.09 8.62
N LEU A 107 18.85 11.17 8.26
CA LEU A 107 18.58 10.06 7.37
C LEU A 107 18.64 8.76 8.16
N TYR A 108 17.49 8.13 8.34
CA TYR A 108 17.38 6.86 9.03
C TYR A 108 17.59 5.74 8.02
N VAL A 109 18.56 4.87 8.30
CA VAL A 109 18.79 3.65 7.53
C VAL A 109 18.26 2.48 8.33
N VAL A 110 17.13 1.93 7.87
CA VAL A 110 16.44 0.83 8.55
C VAL A 110 16.51 -0.45 7.74
N GLU A 111 16.67 -1.58 8.43
CA GLU A 111 16.49 -2.90 7.84
C GLU A 111 15.22 -3.54 8.39
N VAL A 112 14.31 -3.87 7.48
CA VAL A 112 12.98 -4.39 7.79
C VAL A 112 12.96 -5.87 7.45
N PHE A 113 12.90 -6.72 8.46
CA PHE A 113 12.80 -8.17 8.36
C PHE A 113 11.36 -8.63 8.43
N LEU A 114 10.98 -9.59 7.58
CA LEU A 114 9.74 -10.33 7.77
C LEU A 114 9.99 -11.47 8.78
N ILE A 115 9.30 -11.42 9.91
CA ILE A 115 9.49 -12.38 11.02
C ILE A 115 8.27 -13.27 11.27
N GLY A 116 7.10 -12.91 10.73
CA GLY A 116 5.87 -13.69 10.87
C GLY A 116 4.80 -13.32 9.86
N GLY A 117 3.90 -14.25 9.58
CA GLY A 117 2.78 -14.09 8.66
C GLY A 117 2.41 -15.38 7.92
N PRO A 118 1.37 -15.34 7.07
CA PRO A 118 0.84 -16.50 6.35
C PRO A 118 1.69 -16.82 5.12
N VAL A 119 2.96 -17.15 5.36
CA VAL A 119 3.92 -17.51 4.32
C VAL A 119 3.92 -19.01 4.05
N SER A 120 4.12 -19.40 2.79
CA SER A 120 4.30 -20.81 2.42
C SER A 120 5.68 -21.34 2.82
N ASP A 121 5.84 -22.66 2.84
CA ASP A 121 7.10 -23.33 3.23
C ASP A 121 8.31 -22.89 2.40
N LYS A 122 8.07 -22.49 1.14
CA LYS A 122 9.08 -21.93 0.23
C LYS A 122 9.78 -20.69 0.81
N PHE A 123 9.08 -19.93 1.64
CA PHE A 123 9.56 -18.68 2.23
C PHE A 123 9.94 -18.84 3.71
N ARG A 124 9.36 -19.79 4.45
CA ARG A 124 9.64 -20.00 5.89
C ARG A 124 11.12 -20.17 6.22
N LYS A 125 11.89 -20.83 5.35
CA LYS A 125 13.33 -21.07 5.56
C LYS A 125 14.24 -19.96 5.02
N LYS A 126 13.67 -18.86 4.51
CA LYS A 126 14.43 -17.77 3.91
C LYS A 126 14.40 -16.55 4.82
N GLN A 127 15.55 -15.92 4.95
CA GLN A 127 15.63 -14.57 5.48
C GLN A 127 15.14 -13.60 4.39
N ILE A 128 14.13 -12.80 4.72
CA ILE A 128 13.54 -11.83 3.80
C ILE A 128 13.66 -10.46 4.46
N SER A 129 14.40 -9.54 3.82
CA SER A 129 14.62 -8.20 4.37
C SER A 129 14.68 -7.12 3.31
N ARG A 130 14.34 -5.89 3.70
CA ARG A 130 14.41 -4.69 2.87
C ARG A 130 15.17 -3.62 3.63
N MET A 131 16.23 -3.07 3.04
CA MET A 131 16.93 -1.92 3.60
C MET A 131 16.40 -0.65 2.97
N ILE A 132 15.91 0.26 3.80
CA ILE A 132 15.22 1.47 3.41
C ILE A 132 15.93 2.67 4.02
N GLU A 133 16.14 3.70 3.21
CA GLU A 133 16.56 5.01 3.66
C GLU A 133 15.36 5.95 3.66
N ILE A 134 15.12 6.64 4.78
CA ILE A 134 13.99 7.56 4.96
C ILE A 134 14.44 8.78 5.77
N ARG A 135 13.95 9.97 5.41
CA ARG A 135 14.32 11.20 6.10
C ARG A 135 13.51 11.39 7.39
N GLY A 136 14.09 12.06 8.38
CA GLY A 136 13.53 12.23 9.72
C GLY A 136 12.24 13.03 9.78
N GLU A 137 12.05 13.98 8.87
CA GLU A 137 10.82 14.77 8.77
C GLU A 137 9.65 14.00 8.14
N GLN A 138 9.94 12.85 7.53
CA GLN A 138 8.92 11.97 6.97
C GLN A 138 8.22 11.20 8.08
N LYS A 139 7.00 10.77 7.80
CA LYS A 139 6.11 10.19 8.79
C LYS A 139 6.25 8.68 8.86
N LEU A 140 5.74 8.09 9.93
CA LEU A 140 5.56 6.64 10.01
C LEU A 140 4.68 6.10 8.86
N GLU A 141 3.72 6.87 8.36
CA GLU A 141 2.98 6.54 7.13
C GLU A 141 3.86 6.44 5.89
N ASP A 142 4.83 7.34 5.72
CA ASP A 142 5.78 7.27 4.60
C ASP A 142 6.66 6.02 4.70
N LEU A 143 7.06 5.66 5.92
CA LEU A 143 7.76 4.39 6.18
C LEU A 143 6.87 3.19 5.86
N HIS A 144 5.61 3.20 6.29
CA HIS A 144 4.64 2.15 5.97
C HIS A 144 4.51 1.99 4.45
N GLN A 145 4.30 3.07 3.71
CA GLN A 145 4.15 3.00 2.25
C GLN A 145 5.43 2.47 1.57
N SER A 146 6.60 2.82 2.09
CA SER A 146 7.88 2.29 1.62
C SER A 146 8.00 0.79 1.86
N ILE A 147 7.68 0.31 3.07
CA ILE A 147 7.67 -1.12 3.41
C ILE A 147 6.64 -1.88 2.55
N PHE A 148 5.42 -1.36 2.46
CA PHE A 148 4.33 -1.91 1.67
C PHE A 148 4.75 -2.16 0.22
N LYS A 149 5.33 -1.14 -0.43
CA LYS A 149 5.87 -1.25 -1.80
C LYS A 149 7.09 -2.17 -1.86
N ALA A 150 7.97 -2.12 -0.87
CA ALA A 150 9.20 -2.92 -0.85
C ALA A 150 8.93 -4.43 -0.73
N TYR A 151 7.83 -4.80 -0.08
CA TYR A 151 7.33 -6.16 0.09
C TYR A 151 6.26 -6.55 -0.96
N ASP A 152 6.12 -5.76 -2.02
CA ASP A 152 5.19 -6.03 -3.13
C ASP A 152 3.75 -6.25 -2.66
N ARG A 153 3.32 -5.54 -1.60
CA ARG A 153 1.93 -5.55 -1.13
C ARG A 153 1.06 -4.73 -2.08
N TRP A 154 -0.22 -5.09 -2.18
CA TRP A 154 -1.13 -4.49 -3.15
C TRP A 154 -2.50 -4.10 -2.59
N GLU A 155 -2.91 -4.66 -1.45
CA GLU A 155 -4.14 -4.28 -0.76
C GLU A 155 -3.83 -3.65 0.58
N GLN A 156 -4.33 -2.43 0.80
CA GLN A 156 -4.10 -1.68 2.03
C GLN A 156 -4.95 -2.22 3.17
N HIS A 157 -4.34 -2.33 4.35
CA HIS A 157 -5.00 -2.73 5.59
C HIS A 157 -4.54 -1.84 6.72
N LEU A 158 -5.20 -1.98 7.87
CA LEU A 158 -4.74 -1.36 9.10
C LEU A 158 -3.33 -1.87 9.46
N TYR A 159 -2.56 -0.98 10.05
CA TYR A 159 -1.20 -1.25 10.48
C TYR A 159 -0.87 -0.46 11.75
N GLU A 160 0.16 -0.91 12.46
CA GLU A 160 0.75 -0.16 13.56
C GLU A 160 2.26 -0.38 13.66
N PHE A 161 2.93 0.62 14.21
CA PHE A 161 4.32 0.55 14.65
C PHE A 161 4.36 0.37 16.17
N GLN A 162 5.22 -0.54 16.64
CA GLN A 162 5.29 -0.96 18.03
C GLN A 162 6.69 -0.69 18.58
N PHE A 163 6.82 0.30 19.46
CA PHE A 163 8.07 0.68 20.10
C PHE A 163 8.10 0.13 21.53
N GLY A 164 9.02 -0.77 21.81
CA GLY A 164 9.18 -1.42 23.10
C GLY A 164 10.53 -2.11 23.18
N LYS A 165 10.73 -3.00 24.16
CA LYS A 165 11.98 -3.78 24.28
C LYS A 165 12.09 -4.85 23.20
N ARG A 166 10.97 -5.22 22.57
CA ARG A 166 10.84 -6.26 21.54
C ARG A 166 9.65 -6.00 20.63
N PRO A 167 9.60 -6.59 19.42
CA PRO A 167 8.35 -6.69 18.66
C PRO A 167 7.24 -7.31 19.53
N HIS A 168 6.02 -6.77 19.46
CA HIS A 168 4.87 -7.17 20.29
C HIS A 168 5.03 -6.98 21.81
N ASP A 169 5.81 -5.98 22.25
CA ASP A 169 5.90 -5.66 23.67
C ASP A 169 4.54 -5.18 24.22
N PRO A 170 3.92 -5.90 25.18
CA PRO A 170 2.65 -5.50 25.79
C PRO A 170 2.74 -4.18 26.56
N ASP A 171 3.94 -3.73 26.92
CA ASP A 171 4.18 -2.44 27.59
C ASP A 171 4.69 -1.37 26.61
N GLY A 172 4.92 -1.74 25.34
CA GLY A 172 5.44 -0.86 24.31
C GLY A 172 4.44 0.21 23.85
N THR A 173 4.95 1.39 23.54
CA THR A 173 4.27 2.50 22.89
C THR A 173 3.91 2.13 21.45
N ASN A 174 2.65 2.29 21.03
CA ASN A 174 2.23 1.98 19.66
C ASN A 174 1.67 3.19 18.91
N TYR A 175 1.93 3.23 17.60
CA TYR A 175 1.46 4.25 16.67
C TYR A 175 0.71 3.56 15.53
N GLY A 176 -0.61 3.64 15.54
CA GLY A 176 -1.49 2.97 14.57
C GLY A 176 -2.29 3.96 13.72
N ILE A 177 -3.12 3.43 12.83
CA ILE A 177 -4.20 4.19 12.18
C ILE A 177 -5.53 3.82 12.84
N GLY A 178 -6.20 4.83 13.42
CA GLY A 178 -7.52 4.71 14.03
C GLY A 178 -7.49 4.17 15.45
N ASP A 179 -8.60 4.30 16.20
CA ASP A 179 -8.68 3.75 17.55
C ASP A 179 -8.67 2.22 17.51
N PRO A 180 -7.88 1.54 18.36
CA PRO A 180 -7.88 0.09 18.38
C PRO A 180 -9.26 -0.39 18.86
N PRO A 181 -9.92 -1.32 18.15
CA PRO A 181 -11.20 -1.85 18.61
C PRO A 181 -11.02 -2.50 19.98
N PRO A 182 -11.96 -2.30 20.93
CA PRO A 182 -11.86 -2.91 22.24
C PRO A 182 -11.87 -4.44 22.10
N ILE A 183 -10.81 -5.09 22.59
CA ILE A 183 -10.78 -6.56 22.71
C ILE A 183 -11.75 -6.92 23.85
N LYS A 184 -12.72 -7.79 23.60
CA LYS A 184 -13.65 -8.28 24.64
C LYS A 184 -12.87 -8.72 25.89
N GLY A 185 -13.12 -8.06 27.02
CA GLY A 185 -12.50 -8.38 28.31
C GLY A 185 -11.15 -7.70 28.60
N LYS A 186 -10.62 -6.84 27.73
CA LYS A 186 -9.43 -6.03 27.99
C LYS A 186 -9.68 -4.56 27.65
N LYS A 187 -9.19 -3.64 28.48
CA LYS A 187 -9.22 -2.21 28.15
C LYS A 187 -8.44 -1.99 26.85
N ALA A 188 -9.00 -1.20 25.93
CA ALA A 188 -8.29 -0.77 24.73
C ALA A 188 -6.99 -0.07 25.18
N LYS A 189 -5.84 -0.61 24.74
CA LYS A 189 -4.55 0.02 25.02
C LYS A 189 -4.54 1.34 24.26
N LYS A 190 -4.38 2.45 24.99
CA LYS A 190 -4.36 3.79 24.38
C LYS A 190 -3.17 3.86 23.44
N GLN A 191 -3.43 4.07 22.15
CA GLN A 191 -2.36 4.36 21.20
C GLN A 191 -1.63 5.62 21.65
N ALA A 192 -0.31 5.60 21.50
CA ALA A 192 0.51 6.74 21.86
C ALA A 192 0.41 7.87 20.83
N GLY A 193 0.14 7.53 19.56
CA GLY A 193 -0.06 8.50 18.49
C GLY A 193 -0.58 7.88 17.20
N ASP A 194 -0.81 8.73 16.20
CA ASP A 194 -1.27 8.35 14.87
C ASP A 194 -0.08 8.29 13.89
N ALA A 195 0.10 7.15 13.22
CA ALA A 195 1.21 6.96 12.28
C ALA A 195 1.18 7.93 11.07
N ARG A 196 0.01 8.53 10.76
CA ARG A 196 -0.18 9.49 9.66
C ARG A 196 0.29 10.90 9.98
N THR A 197 0.64 11.17 11.24
CA THR A 197 1.06 12.50 11.69
C THR A 197 2.41 12.49 12.39
N THR A 198 2.80 11.40 13.04
CA THR A 198 4.09 11.28 13.73
C THR A 198 5.27 11.16 12.76
N LYS A 199 6.26 12.05 12.92
CA LYS A 199 7.53 12.02 12.18
C LYS A 199 8.53 11.09 12.85
N LEU A 200 9.54 10.65 12.10
CA LEU A 200 10.61 9.82 12.68
C LEU A 200 11.46 10.60 13.69
N ASP A 201 11.73 11.89 13.44
CA ASP A 201 12.48 12.74 14.37
C ASP A 201 11.76 12.99 15.70
N ASP A 202 10.43 12.83 15.75
CA ASP A 202 9.64 13.02 16.98
C ASP A 202 9.68 11.79 17.91
N LEU A 203 10.34 10.70 17.49
CA LEU A 203 10.33 9.40 18.18
C LEU A 203 11.62 9.13 18.99
N ASP A 204 12.58 10.05 18.99
CA ASP A 204 13.87 9.93 19.69
C ASP A 204 14.60 8.59 19.43
N LEU A 205 14.54 8.10 18.17
CA LEU A 205 15.10 6.81 17.80
C LEU A 205 16.62 6.82 17.89
N ARG A 206 17.20 5.67 18.31
CA ARG A 206 18.64 5.50 18.48
C ARG A 206 19.20 4.43 17.52
N PRO A 207 20.46 4.56 17.07
CA PRO A 207 21.13 3.46 16.39
C PRO A 207 21.04 2.16 17.21
N ASP A 208 20.95 1.03 16.50
CA ASP A 208 20.76 -0.33 17.02
C ASP A 208 19.41 -0.58 17.72
N GLN A 209 18.51 0.40 17.73
CA GLN A 209 17.16 0.22 18.24
C GLN A 209 16.35 -0.70 17.33
N ILE A 210 15.56 -1.58 17.96
CA ILE A 210 14.66 -2.50 17.29
C ILE A 210 13.22 -2.16 17.65
N PHE A 211 12.33 -2.14 16.67
CA PHE A 211 10.90 -1.95 16.89
C PHE A 211 10.07 -2.78 15.89
N GLY A 212 8.80 -2.98 16.20
CA GLY A 212 7.88 -3.79 15.41
C GLY A 212 7.10 -2.99 14.39
N TYR A 213 6.73 -3.65 13.30
CA TYR A 213 5.75 -3.18 12.34
C TYR A 213 4.75 -4.30 12.04
N TRP A 214 3.50 -4.10 12.44
CA TRP A 214 2.41 -5.04 12.20
C TRP A 214 1.52 -4.49 11.10
N PHE A 215 1.44 -5.23 10.00
CA PHE A 215 0.58 -4.96 8.86
C PHE A 215 -0.52 -6.02 8.78
N ASP A 216 -1.73 -5.59 8.44
CA ASP A 216 -2.90 -6.47 8.29
C ASP A 216 -3.27 -7.17 9.61
N PHE A 217 -4.30 -6.65 10.27
CA PHE A 217 -4.76 -7.19 11.55
C PHE A 217 -5.56 -8.49 11.40
N VAL A 218 -5.90 -8.88 10.17
CA VAL A 218 -6.60 -10.13 9.86
C VAL A 218 -5.58 -11.22 9.56
N ASP A 219 -4.64 -10.95 8.65
CA ASP A 219 -3.65 -11.93 8.21
C ASP A 219 -2.36 -11.92 9.03
N HIS A 220 -2.14 -10.92 9.88
CA HIS A 220 -1.04 -10.86 10.83
C HIS A 220 0.37 -10.91 10.19
N TRP A 221 0.69 -9.92 9.36
CA TRP A 221 2.05 -9.75 8.84
C TRP A 221 2.94 -9.00 9.81
N PHE A 222 3.92 -9.70 10.38
CA PHE A 222 4.82 -9.14 11.39
C PHE A 222 6.21 -8.90 10.85
N HIS A 223 6.68 -7.66 11.02
CA HIS A 223 8.00 -7.25 10.65
C HIS A 223 8.77 -6.73 11.86
N GLN A 224 10.06 -7.02 11.88
CA GLN A 224 11.02 -6.40 12.78
C GLN A 224 11.79 -5.33 12.01
N ILE A 225 11.88 -4.13 12.58
CA ILE A 225 12.64 -3.03 12.01
C ILE A 225 13.85 -2.79 12.90
N ASN A 226 15.03 -2.88 12.30
CA ASN A 226 16.30 -2.55 12.95
C ASN A 226 16.78 -1.19 12.42
N LEU A 227 16.93 -0.21 13.31
CA LEU A 227 17.55 1.07 12.96
C LEU A 227 19.07 0.90 12.97
N LEU A 228 19.69 0.80 11.80
CA LEU A 228 21.12 0.52 11.70
C LEU A 228 21.97 1.74 12.02
N ARG A 229 21.56 2.91 11.53
CA ARG A 229 22.29 4.16 11.71
C ARG A 229 21.43 5.36 11.32
N ILE A 230 21.86 6.53 11.81
CA ILE A 230 21.31 7.84 11.47
C ILE A 230 22.44 8.65 10.84
N GLU A 231 22.22 9.11 9.61
CA GLU A 231 23.18 9.88 8.81
C GLU A 231 22.59 11.23 8.41
N GLN A 232 23.28 11.98 7.54
CA GLN A 232 22.75 13.20 6.94
C GLN A 232 22.19 12.91 5.54
N ALA A 233 20.95 13.33 5.31
CA ALA A 233 20.28 13.15 4.03
C ALA A 233 20.94 13.97 2.94
N ILE A 234 21.13 13.35 1.77
CA ILE A 234 21.68 14.04 0.60
C ILE A 234 20.57 14.89 -0.03
N PRO A 235 20.71 16.23 -0.13
CA PRO A 235 19.64 17.11 -0.61
C PRO A 235 19.12 16.82 -2.03
N THR A 236 19.93 16.17 -2.87
CA THR A 236 19.60 15.87 -4.28
C THR A 236 18.96 14.50 -4.47
N VAL A 237 18.91 13.67 -3.43
CA VAL A 237 18.35 12.31 -3.50
C VAL A 237 16.90 12.32 -3.04
N THR A 238 16.05 11.58 -3.75
CA THR A 238 14.65 11.36 -3.35
C THR A 238 14.53 10.20 -2.36
N TYR A 239 13.79 10.43 -1.29
CA TYR A 239 13.50 9.47 -0.21
C TYR A 239 11.97 9.36 0.00
N PRO A 240 11.45 8.23 0.52
CA PRO A 240 12.18 7.04 0.94
C PRO A 240 12.65 6.22 -0.26
N ARG A 241 13.73 5.46 -0.12
CA ARG A 241 14.20 4.53 -1.16
C ARG A 241 14.66 3.21 -0.58
N VAL A 242 14.45 2.15 -1.35
CA VAL A 242 14.94 0.81 -1.02
C VAL A 242 16.34 0.66 -1.62
N ILE A 243 17.36 0.47 -0.77
CA ILE A 243 18.76 0.34 -1.21
C ILE A 243 19.24 -1.11 -1.25
N ARG A 244 18.55 -2.04 -0.56
CA ARG A 244 18.88 -3.48 -0.59
C ARG A 244 17.62 -4.33 -0.45
N ARG A 245 17.59 -5.46 -1.17
CA ARG A 245 16.58 -6.51 -1.02
C ARG A 245 17.26 -7.85 -0.81
N VAL A 246 16.83 -8.59 0.21
CA VAL A 246 17.22 -9.98 0.45
C VAL A 246 15.98 -10.86 0.26
N SER A 247 16.08 -11.84 -0.65
CA SER A 247 15.01 -12.77 -1.03
C SER A 247 13.75 -12.13 -1.66
N MET A 248 12.99 -12.94 -2.39
CA MET A 248 11.69 -12.54 -2.95
C MET A 248 10.65 -12.30 -1.85
N SER A 249 9.74 -11.35 -2.08
CA SER A 249 8.59 -11.11 -1.20
C SER A 249 7.60 -12.27 -1.29
N PRO A 250 7.09 -12.78 -0.16
CA PRO A 250 5.95 -13.70 -0.20
C PRO A 250 4.71 -12.94 -0.72
N PRO A 251 3.80 -13.62 -1.44
CA PRO A 251 2.53 -13.01 -1.82
C PRO A 251 1.76 -12.56 -0.58
N GLN A 252 0.97 -11.48 -0.70
CA GLN A 252 0.14 -10.96 0.39
C GLN A 252 -0.96 -11.93 0.84
N TYR A 253 -1.47 -12.76 -0.07
CA TYR A 253 -2.39 -13.83 0.26
C TYR A 253 -1.88 -15.15 -0.31
N ALA A 254 -2.13 -16.24 0.41
CA ALA A 254 -1.90 -17.56 -0.15
C ALA A 254 -2.79 -17.76 -1.38
N ASP A 255 -2.21 -18.34 -2.44
CA ASP A 255 -3.02 -18.89 -3.51
C ASP A 255 -3.94 -19.95 -2.89
N LYS A 256 -5.26 -19.70 -2.90
CA LYS A 256 -6.24 -20.72 -2.53
C LYS A 256 -6.00 -21.91 -3.46
N LYS A 257 -5.48 -23.00 -2.90
CA LYS A 257 -5.46 -24.31 -3.56
C LYS A 257 -6.89 -24.80 -3.75
#